data_AF-A0A5B9ARP9-F1
#
_entry.id   AF-A0A5B9ARP9-F1
#
_cell.length_a   1.000
_cell.length_b   1.000
_cell.length_c   1.000
_cell.angle_alpha   90.00
_cell.angle_beta   90.00
_cell.angle_gamma   90.00
#
_symmetry.space_group_name_H-M   'P 1'
#
loop_
_entity.id
_entity.type
_entity.pdbx_description
1 polymer ?
#
loop_
_entity_poly.entity_id
_entity_poly.type
_entity_poly.pdbx_seq_one_letter_code
_entity_poly.pdbx_strand_id
1 'polypeptide(L)'
;MMKTVNVNDFNSNNFHIDNLKASGFDVIITDIKGEVIRIADALPELLLGNIKLKYANGQYVEISDILKSIDASKLGLDVAVLGGLIEGSDIKGGTNRH
;
A
#
# COMPACT_ATOMS: atom_id res chain seq x y z
N MET A 1 1.96 22.53 -10.20
CA MET A 1 3.30 22.01 -9.86
C MET A 1 3.11 20.90 -8.83
N MET A 2 3.85 19.79 -8.92
CA MET A 2 3.72 18.70 -7.95
C MET A 2 4.50 19.04 -6.67
N LYS A 3 3.85 18.98 -5.51
CA LYS A 3 4.50 19.16 -4.21
C LYS A 3 5.12 17.83 -3.76
N THR A 4 6.32 17.85 -3.18
CA THR A 4 6.93 16.67 -2.54
C THR A 4 7.06 16.91 -1.04
N VAL A 5 6.69 15.91 -0.24
CA VAL A 5 6.70 15.91 1.22
C VAL A 5 7.43 14.66 1.68
N ASN A 6 8.31 14.78 2.68
CA ASN A 6 8.93 13.61 3.31
C ASN A 6 7.91 12.91 4.21
N VAL A 7 7.92 11.57 4.28
CA VAL A 7 7.00 10.83 5.15
C VAL A 7 7.05 11.26 6.62
N ASN A 8 8.21 11.69 7.12
CA ASN A 8 8.36 12.17 8.50
C ASN A 8 7.67 13.51 8.75
N ASP A 9 7.49 14.32 7.70
CA ASP A 9 6.79 15.62 7.76
C ASP A 9 5.31 15.49 7.37
N PHE A 10 4.86 14.28 7.04
CA PHE A 10 3.51 14.02 6.59
C PHE A 10 2.54 13.93 7.78
N ASN A 11 1.49 14.77 7.75
CA ASN A 11 0.38 14.69 8.68
C ASN A 11 -0.91 14.37 7.93
N SER A 12 -1.45 13.19 8.18
CA SER A 12 -2.65 12.68 7.52
C SER A 12 -3.92 13.47 7.80
N ASN A 13 -3.97 14.22 8.90
CA ASN A 13 -5.12 15.06 9.23
C ASN A 13 -5.21 16.32 8.35
N ASN A 14 -4.12 16.68 7.67
CA ASN A 14 -4.07 17.88 6.84
C ASN A 14 -4.59 17.64 5.41
N PHE A 15 -4.87 16.38 5.05
CA PHE A 15 -5.22 15.99 3.69
C PHE A 15 -6.47 15.12 3.68
N HIS A 16 -7.37 15.44 2.75
CA HIS A 16 -8.51 14.59 2.41
C HIS A 16 -8.29 14.10 0.99
N ILE A 17 -8.17 12.79 0.84
CA ILE A 17 -7.73 12.16 -0.40
C ILE A 17 -8.93 11.89 -1.29
N ASP A 18 -8.80 12.31 -2.55
CA ASP A 18 -9.71 11.95 -3.64
C ASP A 18 -9.16 10.74 -4.40
N ASN A 19 -7.86 10.75 -4.70
CA ASN A 19 -7.20 9.65 -5.42
C ASN A 19 -5.81 9.32 -4.86
N LEU A 20 -5.38 8.07 -5.02
CA LEU A 20 -4.09 7.55 -4.56
C LEU A 20 -3.45 6.64 -5.60
N LYS A 21 -2.13 6.74 -5.74
CA LYS A 21 -1.31 5.85 -6.56
C LYS A 21 0.04 5.56 -5.88
N ALA A 22 0.42 4.29 -5.82
CA ALA A 22 1.78 3.89 -5.49
C ALA A 22 2.73 4.10 -6.69
N SER A 23 3.95 4.58 -6.43
CA SER A 23 4.98 4.81 -7.46
C SER A 23 6.38 4.51 -6.91
N GLY A 24 6.86 3.28 -7.10
CA GLY A 24 8.08 2.83 -6.42
C GLY A 24 7.84 2.73 -4.92
N PHE A 25 8.70 3.36 -4.11
CA PHE A 25 8.51 3.46 -2.65
C PHE A 25 7.67 4.66 -2.20
N ASP A 26 7.25 5.50 -3.14
CA ASP A 26 6.50 6.70 -2.84
C ASP A 26 5.00 6.48 -3.03
N VAL A 27 4.22 7.37 -2.40
CA VAL A 27 2.78 7.47 -2.63
C VAL A 27 2.45 8.84 -3.17
N ILE A 28 1.73 8.85 -4.29
CA ILE A 28 1.20 10.06 -4.90
C ILE A 28 -0.27 10.13 -4.53
N ILE A 29 -0.67 11.21 -3.87
CA ILE A 29 -2.07 11.50 -3.54
C ILE A 29 -2.54 12.71 -4.34
N THR A 30 -3.81 12.70 -4.69
CA THR A 30 -4.54 13.88 -5.13
C THR A 30 -5.53 14.24 -4.04
N ASP A 31 -5.46 15.48 -3.54
CA ASP A 31 -6.43 15.96 -2.58
C ASP A 31 -7.76 16.36 -3.26
N ILE A 32 -8.80 16.61 -2.47
CA ILE A 32 -10.11 17.05 -2.97
C ILE A 32 -10.10 18.41 -3.67
N LYS A 33 -9.02 19.19 -3.58
CA LYS A 33 -8.83 20.46 -4.28
C LYS A 33 -8.14 20.25 -5.63
N GLY A 34 -7.77 19.02 -5.96
CA GLY A 34 -7.04 18.67 -7.18
C GLY A 34 -5.52 18.81 -7.07
N GLU A 35 -4.99 19.10 -5.87
CA GLU A 35 -3.56 19.26 -5.65
C GLU A 35 -2.87 17.89 -5.59
N VAL A 36 -1.81 17.74 -6.37
CA VAL A 36 -1.03 16.50 -6.45
C VAL A 36 0.18 16.59 -5.55
N ILE A 37 0.27 15.66 -4.60
CA ILE A 37 1.31 15.60 -3.58
C ILE A 37 1.99 14.24 -3.64
N ARG A 38 3.32 14.24 -3.77
CA ARG A 38 4.16 13.07 -3.61
C ARG A 38 4.63 13.00 -2.16
N ILE A 39 4.39 11.88 -1.50
CA ILE A 39 4.93 11.56 -0.18
C ILE A 39 6.07 10.56 -0.41
N ALA A 40 7.30 11.03 -0.22
CA ALA A 40 8.50 10.22 -0.43
C ALA A 40 8.64 9.13 0.64
N ASP A 41 9.00 7.91 0.23
CA ASP A 41 9.21 6.73 1.08
C ASP A 41 7.98 6.32 1.93
N ALA A 42 6.78 6.72 1.50
CA ALA A 42 5.55 6.49 2.26
C ALA A 42 4.99 5.07 2.14
N LEU A 43 5.29 4.35 1.05
CA LEU A 43 4.68 3.04 0.78
C LEU A 43 5.02 2.01 1.87
N PRO A 44 6.30 1.83 2.28
CA PRO A 44 6.64 0.91 3.38
C PRO A 44 5.92 1.29 4.68
N GLU A 45 5.90 2.58 5.03
CA GLU A 45 5.27 3.07 6.26
C GLU A 45 3.74 2.87 6.27
N LEU A 46 3.09 2.94 5.10
CA LEU A 46 1.66 2.64 4.94
C LEU A 46 1.37 1.15 5.09
N LEU A 47 2.20 0.30 4.49
CA LEU A 47 2.04 -1.15 4.55
C LEU A 47 2.29 -1.69 5.97
N LEU A 48 3.19 -1.05 6.73
CA LEU A 48 3.45 -1.34 8.14
C LEU A 48 2.39 -0.74 9.08
N GLY A 49 1.57 0.19 8.59
CA GLY A 49 0.53 0.87 9.37
C GLY A 49 1.05 1.99 10.28
N ASN A 50 2.29 2.43 10.08
CA ASN A 50 2.92 3.54 10.83
C ASN A 50 2.31 4.89 10.45
N ILE A 51 1.88 5.03 9.20
CA ILE A 51 1.07 6.15 8.74
C ILE A 51 -0.27 5.66 8.19
N LYS A 52 -1.28 6.51 8.30
CA LYS A 52 -2.63 6.24 7.79
C LYS A 52 -3.07 7.35 6.87
N LEU A 53 -3.82 7.01 5.84
CA LEU A 53 -4.41 7.95 4.90
C LEU A 53 -5.92 7.95 5.06
N LYS A 54 -6.57 9.10 4.80
CA LYS A 54 -8.00 9.27 4.99
C LYS A 54 -8.63 9.85 3.72
N TYR A 55 -9.64 9.16 3.22
CA TYR A 55 -10.48 9.64 2.13
C TYR A 55 -11.33 10.82 2.58
N ALA A 56 -11.81 11.59 1.61
CA ALA A 56 -12.72 12.73 1.84
C ALA A 56 -14.00 12.36 2.60
N ASN A 57 -14.49 11.14 2.42
CA ASN A 57 -15.68 10.61 3.10
C ASN A 57 -15.41 10.22 4.57
N GLY A 58 -14.17 10.39 5.05
CA GLY A 58 -13.78 10.10 6.41
C GLY A 58 -13.33 8.66 6.67
N GLN A 59 -13.38 7.78 5.67
CA GLN A 59 -12.87 6.42 5.76
C GLN A 59 -11.35 6.42 5.65
N TYR A 60 -10.69 5.51 6.35
CA TYR A 60 -9.26 5.30 6.16
C TYR A 60 -9.03 4.52 4.86
N VAL A 61 -7.90 4.81 4.20
CA VAL A 61 -7.43 4.00 3.08
C VAL A 61 -6.98 2.66 3.64
N GLU A 62 -7.62 1.59 3.19
CA GLU A 62 -7.28 0.24 3.60
C GLU A 62 -6.03 -0.24 2.83
N ILE A 63 -5.23 -1.10 3.46
CA ILE A 63 -4.03 -1.69 2.83
C ILE A 63 -4.42 -2.38 1.51
N SER A 64 -5.59 -3.04 1.47
CA SER A 64 -6.09 -3.69 0.25
C SER A 64 -6.28 -2.73 -0.92
N ASP A 65 -6.63 -1.46 -0.69
CA ASP A 65 -6.80 -0.46 -1.75
C ASP A 65 -5.46 0.05 -2.25
N ILE A 66 -4.47 0.14 -1.35
CA ILE A 66 -3.07 0.41 -1.70
C ILE A 66 -2.53 -0.71 -2.59
N LEU A 67 -2.75 -1.97 -2.21
CA LEU A 67 -2.31 -3.13 -2.99
C LEU A 67 -2.97 -3.19 -4.38
N LYS A 68 -4.25 -2.83 -4.51
CA LYS A 68 -4.93 -2.73 -5.81
C LYS A 68 -4.34 -1.64 -6.71
N SER A 69 -3.77 -0.58 -6.12
CA SER A 69 -3.12 0.51 -6.86
C SER A 69 -1.73 0.12 -7.39
N ILE A 70 -1.17 -0.99 -6.91
CA ILE A 70 0.14 -1.50 -7.30
C ILE A 70 0.00 -2.40 -8.52
N ASP A 71 0.64 -2.01 -9.61
CA ASP A 71 0.81 -2.87 -10.77
C ASP A 71 1.91 -3.89 -10.49
N ALA A 72 1.54 -5.05 -9.92
CA ALA A 72 2.46 -6.10 -9.52
C ALA A 72 3.34 -6.62 -10.67
N SER A 73 2.85 -6.54 -11.92
CA SER A 73 3.62 -6.90 -13.11
C SER A 73 4.88 -6.04 -13.29
N LYS A 74 4.87 -4.80 -12.78
CA LYS A 74 5.99 -3.86 -12.83
C LYS A 74 6.96 -3.98 -11.66
N LEU A 75 6.63 -4.79 -10.65
CA LEU A 75 7.51 -4.99 -9.49
C LEU A 75 8.55 -6.09 -9.70
N GLY A 76 8.53 -6.82 -10.83
CA GLY A 76 9.45 -7.95 -11.06
C GLY A 76 9.30 -9.10 -10.05
N LEU A 77 8.24 -9.06 -9.21
CA LEU A 77 7.97 -10.01 -8.13
C LEU A 77 7.44 -11.36 -8.64
N ASP A 78 6.94 -11.40 -9.88
CA ASP A 78 6.16 -12.51 -10.42
C ASP A 78 6.94 -13.84 -10.47
N VAL A 79 8.27 -13.80 -10.49
CA VAL A 79 9.11 -15.03 -10.54
C VAL A 79 9.82 -15.32 -9.22
N ALA A 80 10.28 -14.28 -8.49
CA ALA A 80 11.13 -14.48 -7.31
C ALA A 80 10.34 -14.78 -6.02
N VAL A 81 9.14 -14.23 -5.86
CA VAL A 81 8.34 -14.41 -4.64
C VAL A 81 7.48 -15.67 -4.68
N LEU A 82 7.00 -16.06 -5.87
CA LEU A 82 6.28 -17.32 -6.04
C LEU A 82 7.20 -18.53 -5.77
N GLY A 83 8.46 -18.48 -6.20
CA GLY A 83 9.42 -19.56 -5.95
C GLY A 83 9.71 -19.84 -4.47
N GLY A 84 9.59 -18.84 -3.59
CA GLY A 84 9.77 -18.99 -2.14
C GLY A 84 8.47 -19.29 -1.37
N LEU A 85 7.30 -19.01 -1.95
CA LEU A 85 5.99 -19.28 -1.33
C LEU A 85 5.39 -20.63 -1.74
N ILE A 86 5.91 -21.26 -2.80
CA ILE A 86 5.49 -22.59 -3.29
C ILE A 86 6.36 -23.71 -2.67
N GLU A 87 7.04 -23.46 -1.55
CA GLU A 87 7.61 -24.56 -0.74
C GLU A 87 6.53 -25.11 0.19
N GLY A 88 5.80 -26.11 -0.30
CA GLY A 88 4.75 -26.80 0.46
C GLY A 88 5.32 -27.76 1.51
N SER A 89 4.62 -27.90 2.64
CA SER A 89 4.93 -28.90 3.67
C SER A 89 4.05 -30.16 3.50
N ASP A 90 4.58 -31.33 3.82
CA ASP A 90 3.82 -32.59 3.83
C ASP A 90 2.62 -32.52 4.79
N ILE A 91 1.40 -32.71 4.28
CA ILE A 91 0.20 -32.90 5.09
C ILE A 91 -0.09 -34.40 5.25
N LYS A 92 0.18 -34.95 6.44
CA LYS A 92 -0.25 -36.30 6.79
C LYS A 92 -1.70 -36.26 7.26
N GLY A 93 -2.60 -36.90 6.51
CA GLY A 93 -4.01 -37.05 6.88
C GLY A 93 -4.17 -37.90 8.14
N GLY A 94 -4.60 -37.28 9.24
CA GLY A 94 -4.94 -37.97 10.49
C GLY A 94 -6.30 -38.66 10.39
N THR A 95 -6.30 -40.00 10.47
CA THR A 95 -7.52 -40.79 10.59
C THR A 95 -8.07 -40.68 12.01
N ASN A 96 -9.13 -39.91 12.21
CA ASN A 96 -9.93 -40.00 13.45
C ASN A 96 -11.08 -40.99 13.24
N ARG A 97 -10.95 -42.17 13.87
CA ARG A 97 -12.06 -43.08 14.16
C ARG A 97 -12.25 -43.08 15.67
N HIS A 98 -13.43 -42.65 16.13
CA HIS A 98 -14.01 -43.04 17.40
C HIS A 98 -15.45 -43.46 17.14
#